data_AF-A0A7Z0HXX5-F1
#
_entry.id   AF-A0A7Z0HXX5-F1
#
_cell.length_a   1.000
_cell.length_b   1.000
_cell.length_c   1.000
_cell.angle_alpha   90.00
_cell.angle_beta   90.00
_cell.angle_gamma   90.00
#
_symmetry.space_group_name_H-M   'P 1'
#
loop_
_entity.id
_entity.type
_entity.pdbx_description
1 polymer ?
#
loop_
_entity_poly.entity_id
_entity_poly.type
_entity_poly.pdbx_seq_one_letter_code
_entity_poly.pdbx_strand_id
1 'polypeptide(L)'
;MEMGAIAEFAIRGEGGIDLFRRVDEPEKRRHRFECIASLPWSDDSNLPRDDAGAVFHIRPNPHLRAALRAALARLQDHEARMQPLRLGDLRSFPGAAAAGFDSFVYLDFLRAWLVADMTIARTESALAAGEMPDHATLSTALRLLLDFNRLGRGRALCNAVLPGLIGQVTPRAARSDRHANLAYALRLAGDLLLRAGDPARALDAHEAAVMMGENRFRRRRAIAAALAAGDRPALERHLALFARRWPLPADLAQLRADTAPQTTAGDPQ
;
A
#
# COMPACT_ATOMS: atom_id res chain seq x y z
N MET A 1 -23.76 19.71 19.88
CA MET A 1 -23.00 18.48 19.56
C MET A 1 -22.25 18.75 18.28
N GLU A 2 -20.94 19.01 18.36
CA GLU A 2 -20.11 18.96 17.16
C GLU A 2 -20.20 17.54 16.61
N MET A 3 -20.75 17.40 15.40
CA MET A 3 -20.66 16.16 14.64
C MET A 3 -19.19 15.96 14.30
N GLY A 4 -18.43 15.35 15.20
CA GLY A 4 -17.06 14.92 14.94
C GLY A 4 -17.10 13.93 13.79
N ALA A 5 -16.88 14.40 12.57
CA ALA A 5 -16.84 13.56 11.40
C ALA A 5 -15.77 12.49 11.63
N ILE A 6 -16.17 11.22 11.63
CA ILE A 6 -15.20 10.13 11.71
C ILE A 6 -14.35 10.19 10.44
N ALA A 7 -13.14 10.73 10.60
CA ALA A 7 -12.15 10.79 9.54
C ALA A 7 -11.57 9.40 9.26
N GLU A 8 -11.55 8.51 10.27
CA GLU A 8 -10.86 7.22 10.19
C GLU A 8 -11.67 6.08 10.81
N PHE A 9 -11.81 4.97 10.07
CA PHE A 9 -12.57 3.79 10.45
C PHE A 9 -11.85 2.53 10.00
N ALA A 10 -12.13 1.40 10.64
CA ALA A 10 -11.49 0.13 10.34
C ALA A 10 -12.49 -0.85 9.72
N ILE A 11 -11.99 -1.76 8.88
CA ILE A 11 -12.74 -2.90 8.36
C ILE A 11 -11.87 -4.15 8.41
N ARG A 12 -12.49 -5.32 8.42
CA ARG A 12 -11.77 -6.57 8.20
C ARG A 12 -11.47 -6.75 6.71
N GLY A 13 -10.18 -6.77 6.36
CA GLY A 13 -9.65 -6.96 5.02
C GLY A 13 -9.11 -8.39 4.77
N GLU A 14 -8.36 -8.55 3.68
CA GLU A 14 -7.81 -9.86 3.27
C GLU A 14 -6.68 -10.36 4.18
N GLY A 15 -5.85 -9.45 4.70
CA GLY A 15 -4.70 -9.77 5.54
C GLY A 15 -4.90 -9.53 7.03
N GLY A 16 -6.08 -9.05 7.46
CA GLY A 16 -6.35 -8.67 8.84
C GLY A 16 -7.31 -7.49 8.95
N ILE A 17 -6.96 -6.47 9.74
CA ILE A 17 -7.78 -5.26 9.92
C ILE A 17 -7.13 -4.09 9.19
N ASP A 18 -7.90 -3.47 8.31
CA ASP A 18 -7.47 -2.34 7.50
C ASP A 18 -8.08 -1.05 8.02
N LEU A 19 -7.24 -0.04 8.28
CA LEU A 19 -7.64 1.29 8.67
C LEU A 19 -7.75 2.19 7.46
N PHE A 20 -8.93 2.76 7.28
CA PHE A 20 -9.27 3.66 6.20
C PHE A 20 -9.39 5.08 6.69
N ARG A 21 -8.85 6.01 5.91
CA ARG A 21 -9.11 7.43 6.04
C ARG A 21 -10.07 7.88 4.95
N ARG A 22 -11.10 8.63 5.35
CA ARG A 22 -11.94 9.41 4.46
C ARG A 22 -11.24 10.73 4.13
N VAL A 23 -11.09 11.02 2.85
CA VAL A 23 -10.48 12.23 2.31
C VAL A 23 -11.56 13.00 1.55
N ASP A 24 -11.79 14.24 1.94
CA ASP A 24 -12.74 15.10 1.27
C ASP A 24 -12.16 15.62 -0.05
N GLU A 25 -12.88 15.37 -1.15
CA GLU A 25 -12.57 15.94 -2.47
C GLU A 25 -13.67 16.94 -2.84
N PRO A 26 -13.63 18.19 -2.32
CA PRO A 26 -14.74 19.14 -2.44
C PRO A 26 -15.10 19.43 -3.90
N GLU A 27 -14.11 19.47 -4.78
CA GLU A 27 -14.28 19.69 -6.23
C GLU A 27 -15.12 18.59 -6.90
N LYS A 28 -15.10 17.36 -6.36
CA LYS A 28 -15.79 16.20 -6.94
C LYS A 28 -17.07 15.83 -6.20
N ARG A 29 -17.43 16.58 -5.15
CA ARG A 29 -18.60 16.33 -4.29
C ARG A 29 -18.72 14.87 -3.85
N ARG A 30 -17.58 14.23 -3.59
CA ARG A 30 -17.49 12.84 -3.15
C ARG A 30 -16.28 12.67 -2.25
N HIS A 31 -16.27 11.57 -1.52
CA HIS A 31 -15.15 11.23 -0.65
C HIS A 31 -14.26 10.21 -1.36
N ARG A 32 -12.95 10.34 -1.15
CA ARG A 32 -11.97 9.29 -1.47
C ARG A 32 -11.65 8.55 -0.17
N PHE A 33 -11.35 7.26 -0.29
CA PHE A 33 -10.93 6.45 0.83
C PHE A 33 -9.52 5.93 0.58
N GLU A 34 -8.69 5.91 1.61
CA GLU A 34 -7.32 5.42 1.55
C GLU A 34 -7.06 4.49 2.72
N CYS A 35 -6.66 3.25 2.45
CA CYS A 35 -6.14 2.35 3.47
C CYS A 35 -4.76 2.86 3.92
N ILE A 36 -4.69 3.42 5.12
CA ILE A 36 -3.50 4.09 5.67
C ILE A 36 -2.64 3.18 6.55
N ALA A 37 -3.23 2.10 7.07
CA ALA A 37 -2.57 1.09 7.88
C ALA A 37 -3.31 -0.26 7.78
N SER A 38 -2.58 -1.36 7.93
CA SER A 38 -3.14 -2.71 8.07
C SER A 38 -2.50 -3.37 9.28
N LEU A 39 -3.31 -4.10 10.05
CA LEU A 39 -2.89 -4.93 11.17
C LEU A 39 -3.10 -6.40 10.79
N PRO A 40 -2.04 -7.23 10.78
CA PRO A 40 -2.20 -8.64 10.47
C PRO A 40 -2.99 -9.34 11.56
N TRP A 41 -3.72 -10.37 11.15
CA TRP A 41 -4.39 -11.26 12.09
C TRP A 41 -3.37 -12.10 12.85
N SER A 42 -3.60 -12.34 14.14
CA SER A 42 -2.88 -13.36 14.89
C SER A 42 -3.63 -14.68 14.76
N ASP A 43 -2.97 -15.73 14.29
CA ASP A 43 -3.57 -17.06 14.21
C ASP A 43 -3.97 -17.60 15.60
N ASP A 44 -3.27 -17.19 16.66
CA ASP A 44 -3.46 -17.74 18.01
C ASP A 44 -4.59 -17.11 18.82
N SER A 45 -5.03 -15.88 18.52
CA SER A 45 -5.88 -15.12 19.47
C SER A 45 -7.18 -14.61 18.87
N ASN A 46 -7.43 -14.79 17.58
CA ASN A 46 -8.55 -14.15 16.87
C ASN A 46 -8.62 -12.63 17.11
N LEU A 47 -7.48 -12.04 17.49
CA LEU A 47 -7.27 -10.63 17.79
C LEU A 47 -6.11 -10.14 16.93
N PRO A 48 -6.12 -8.87 16.50
CA PRO A 48 -5.00 -8.29 15.77
C PRO A 48 -3.74 -8.28 16.65
N ARG A 49 -2.57 -8.62 16.08
CA ARG A 49 -1.28 -8.43 16.75
C ARG A 49 -0.96 -6.93 16.80
N ASP A 50 -0.88 -6.35 18.00
CA ASP A 50 -0.41 -4.96 18.22
C ASP A 50 1.13 -4.89 18.29
N ASP A 51 1.81 -5.77 17.56
CA ASP A 51 3.26 -5.71 17.47
C ASP A 51 3.63 -4.51 16.61
N ALA A 52 4.37 -3.56 17.19
CA ALA A 52 4.70 -2.27 16.59
C ALA A 52 5.39 -2.34 15.21
N GLY A 53 5.87 -3.52 14.80
CA GLY A 53 6.45 -3.82 13.49
C GLY A 53 5.49 -4.39 12.45
N ALA A 54 4.25 -4.73 12.81
CA ALA A 54 3.28 -5.38 11.94
C ALA A 54 2.38 -4.39 11.18
N VAL A 55 2.45 -3.09 11.50
CA VAL A 55 1.64 -2.05 10.87
C VAL A 55 2.29 -1.56 9.58
N PHE A 56 1.70 -1.87 8.43
CA PHE A 56 2.15 -1.29 7.16
C PHE A 56 1.75 0.18 7.08
N HIS A 57 2.68 1.09 7.34
CA HIS A 57 2.43 2.53 7.20
C HIS A 57 2.80 3.03 5.80
N ILE A 58 1.85 3.66 5.09
CA ILE A 58 2.18 4.40 3.85
C ILE A 58 3.15 5.55 4.17
N ARG A 59 3.01 6.17 5.34
CA ARG A 59 3.88 7.24 5.85
C ARG A 59 4.07 7.08 7.36
N PRO A 60 5.29 7.22 7.91
CA PRO A 60 5.49 7.28 9.34
C PRO A 60 4.75 8.51 9.88
N ASN A 61 3.70 8.29 10.66
CA ASN A 61 2.98 9.35 11.35
C ASN A 61 2.59 8.86 12.75
N PRO A 62 3.12 9.47 13.82
CA PRO A 62 2.89 9.01 15.19
C PRO A 62 1.41 9.05 15.60
N HIS A 63 0.61 9.95 15.00
CA HIS A 63 -0.83 10.05 15.27
C HIS A 63 -1.62 8.87 14.69
N LEU A 64 -1.11 8.19 13.65
CA LEU A 64 -1.77 7.03 13.05
C LEU A 64 -1.93 5.89 14.04
N ARG A 65 -0.97 5.69 14.96
CA ARG A 65 -1.07 4.62 15.96
C ARG A 65 -2.19 4.86 16.96
N ALA A 66 -2.35 6.10 17.42
CA ALA A 66 -3.45 6.45 18.32
C ALA A 66 -4.80 6.29 17.61
N ALA A 67 -4.89 6.74 16.37
CA ALA A 67 -6.12 6.66 15.60
C ALA A 67 -6.47 5.22 15.19
N LEU A 68 -5.47 4.38 14.87
CA LEU A 68 -5.63 2.96 14.66
C LEU A 68 -6.18 2.26 15.90
N ARG A 69 -5.60 2.50 17.08
CA ARG A 69 -6.11 1.95 18.34
C ARG A 69 -7.54 2.40 18.64
N ALA A 70 -7.86 3.67 18.39
CA ALA A 70 -9.22 4.18 18.56
C ALA A 70 -10.21 3.55 17.56
N ALA A 71 -9.81 3.37 16.30
CA ALA A 71 -10.63 2.73 15.28
C ALA A 71 -10.83 1.23 15.54
N LEU A 72 -9.82 0.55 16.06
CA LEU A 72 -9.90 -0.84 16.50
C LEU A 72 -10.86 -1.01 17.67
N ALA A 73 -10.77 -0.17 18.71
CA ALA A 73 -11.71 -0.22 19.82
C ALA A 73 -13.16 -0.08 19.33
N ARG A 74 -13.42 0.91 18.45
CA ARG A 74 -14.74 1.09 17.80
C ARG A 74 -15.15 -0.10 16.94
N LEU A 75 -14.22 -0.87 16.37
CA LEU A 75 -14.53 -2.05 15.58
C LEU A 75 -14.89 -3.23 16.50
N GLN A 76 -14.13 -3.42 17.58
CA GLN A 76 -14.30 -4.49 18.56
C GLN A 76 -15.60 -4.33 19.36
N ASP A 77 -15.99 -3.10 19.67
CA ASP A 77 -17.25 -2.78 20.37
C ASP A 77 -18.50 -3.15 19.55
N HIS A 78 -18.34 -3.47 18.26
CA HIS A 78 -19.43 -3.84 17.37
C HIS A 78 -19.16 -5.19 16.69
N GLU A 79 -19.66 -6.26 17.30
CA GLU A 79 -19.57 -7.65 16.79
C GLU A 79 -20.03 -7.77 15.32
N ALA A 80 -21.05 -6.99 14.92
CA ALA A 80 -21.54 -6.92 13.54
C ALA A 80 -20.51 -6.35 12.53
N ARG A 81 -19.55 -5.53 12.97
CA ARG A 81 -18.50 -4.93 12.12
C ARG A 81 -17.25 -5.80 12.00
N MET A 82 -17.10 -6.82 12.85
CA MET A 82 -16.02 -7.82 12.77
C MET A 82 -16.32 -8.93 11.74
N GLN A 83 -17.56 -9.01 11.26
CA GLN A 83 -17.91 -9.90 10.16
C GLN A 83 -17.27 -9.41 8.85
N PRO A 84 -16.74 -10.32 8.00
CA PRO A 84 -16.26 -9.94 6.69
C PRO A 84 -17.40 -9.33 5.86
N LEU A 85 -17.26 -8.06 5.49
CA LEU A 85 -18.20 -7.41 4.57
C LEU A 85 -18.12 -8.08 3.20
N ARG A 86 -19.26 -8.54 2.70
CA ARG A 86 -19.38 -9.19 1.39
C ARG A 86 -20.33 -8.39 0.52
N LEU A 87 -19.82 -7.88 -0.59
CA LEU A 87 -20.65 -7.25 -1.61
C LEU A 87 -21.70 -8.25 -2.13
N GLY A 88 -22.97 -7.88 -2.02
CA GLY A 88 -24.12 -8.73 -2.39
C GLY A 88 -24.71 -9.59 -1.27
N ASP A 89 -24.10 -9.67 -0.08
CA ASP A 89 -24.71 -10.33 1.08
C ASP A 89 -25.19 -9.29 2.10
N LEU A 90 -26.49 -8.98 2.08
CA LEU A 90 -27.13 -8.03 3.00
C LEU A 90 -26.93 -8.38 4.47
N ARG A 91 -26.71 -9.66 4.80
CA ARG A 91 -26.51 -10.10 6.20
C ARG A 91 -25.12 -9.74 6.72
N SER A 92 -24.18 -9.45 5.83
CA SER A 92 -22.85 -8.98 6.22
C SER A 92 -22.82 -7.48 6.58
N PHE A 93 -23.92 -6.75 6.36
CA PHE A 93 -24.03 -5.33 6.70
C PHE A 93 -24.44 -5.16 8.17
N PRO A 94 -23.87 -4.17 8.89
CA PRO A 94 -24.29 -3.89 10.26
C PRO A 94 -25.78 -3.50 10.30
N GLY A 95 -26.56 -4.20 11.14
CA GLY A 95 -28.02 -4.01 11.25
C GLY A 95 -28.40 -2.61 11.77
N ALA A 96 -29.53 -2.08 11.28
CA ALA A 96 -30.00 -0.72 11.55
C ALA A 96 -30.26 -0.41 13.05
N ALA A 97 -30.58 -1.41 13.87
CA ALA A 97 -30.88 -1.23 15.29
C ALA A 97 -29.64 -0.92 16.16
N ALA A 98 -28.43 -1.14 15.63
CA ALA A 98 -27.15 -0.83 16.30
C ALA A 98 -26.39 0.33 15.60
N ALA A 99 -27.02 0.98 14.61
CA ALA A 99 -26.36 1.87 13.68
C ALA A 99 -26.38 3.33 14.16
N GLY A 100 -25.31 3.77 14.82
CA GLY A 100 -25.01 5.21 14.97
C GLY A 100 -24.68 5.88 13.63
N PHE A 101 -24.52 7.21 13.63
CA PHE A 101 -24.18 8.02 12.43
C PHE A 101 -22.94 7.50 11.68
N ASP A 102 -22.01 6.85 12.38
CA ASP A 102 -20.82 6.21 11.83
C ASP A 102 -21.14 5.24 10.70
N SER A 103 -22.32 4.61 10.74
CA SER A 103 -22.78 3.65 9.72
C SER A 103 -22.89 4.28 8.33
N PHE A 104 -23.15 5.59 8.23
CA PHE A 104 -23.15 6.31 6.95
C PHE A 104 -21.76 6.38 6.32
N VAL A 105 -20.68 6.41 7.13
CA VAL A 105 -19.31 6.36 6.61
C VAL A 105 -19.05 5.01 5.95
N TYR A 106 -19.49 3.91 6.57
CA TYR A 106 -19.36 2.57 5.99
C TYR A 106 -20.18 2.42 4.69
N LEU A 107 -21.39 2.98 4.63
CA LEU A 107 -22.20 2.95 3.41
C LEU A 107 -21.54 3.74 2.26
N ASP A 108 -21.01 4.93 2.55
CA ASP A 108 -20.31 5.72 1.53
C ASP A 108 -19.01 5.03 1.07
N PHE A 109 -18.29 4.40 2.01
CA PHE A 109 -17.14 3.57 1.70
C PHE A 109 -17.49 2.39 0.79
N LEU A 110 -18.53 1.62 1.09
CA LEU A 110 -18.96 0.48 0.29
C LEU A 110 -19.40 0.91 -1.11
N ARG A 111 -20.06 2.06 -1.24
CA ARG A 111 -20.38 2.66 -2.53
C ARG A 111 -19.13 3.02 -3.33
N ALA A 112 -18.15 3.67 -2.69
CA ALA A 112 -16.89 4.03 -3.34
C ALA A 112 -16.10 2.77 -3.76
N TRP A 113 -16.11 1.73 -2.92
CA TRP A 113 -15.49 0.45 -3.22
C TRP A 113 -16.17 -0.22 -4.42
N LEU A 114 -17.49 -0.28 -4.51
CA LEU A 114 -18.19 -0.82 -5.68
C LEU A 114 -17.74 -0.18 -7.00
N VAL A 115 -17.65 1.15 -7.02
CA VAL A 115 -17.17 1.90 -8.20
C VAL A 115 -15.71 1.56 -8.53
N ALA A 116 -14.88 1.41 -7.49
CA ALA A 116 -13.49 0.99 -7.64
C ALA A 116 -13.40 -0.43 -8.23
N ASP A 117 -14.17 -1.38 -7.70
CA ASP A 117 -14.21 -2.77 -8.14
C ASP A 117 -14.64 -2.89 -9.61
N MET A 118 -15.65 -2.12 -10.04
CA MET A 118 -16.05 -2.06 -11.46
C MET A 118 -14.92 -1.53 -12.35
N THR A 119 -14.16 -0.55 -11.87
CA THR A 119 -13.04 0.03 -12.63
C THR A 119 -11.89 -0.97 -12.75
N ILE A 120 -11.54 -1.64 -11.65
CA ILE A 120 -10.52 -2.69 -11.63
C ILE A 120 -10.94 -3.85 -12.53
N ALA A 121 -12.20 -4.30 -12.44
CA ALA A 121 -12.71 -5.41 -13.25
C ALA A 121 -12.65 -5.10 -14.75
N ARG A 122 -12.92 -3.87 -15.18
CA ARG A 122 -12.75 -3.48 -16.59
C ARG A 122 -11.30 -3.59 -17.05
N THR A 123 -10.34 -3.16 -16.23
CA THR A 123 -8.92 -3.29 -16.54
C THR A 123 -8.48 -4.75 -16.59
N GLU A 124 -8.94 -5.58 -15.66
CA GLU A 124 -8.68 -7.03 -15.64
C GLU A 124 -9.29 -7.73 -16.87
N SER A 125 -10.53 -7.38 -17.25
CA SER A 125 -11.19 -7.94 -18.45
C SER A 125 -10.47 -7.57 -19.74
N ALA A 126 -9.98 -6.33 -19.88
CA ALA A 126 -9.19 -5.92 -21.03
C ALA A 126 -7.91 -6.76 -21.14
N LEU A 127 -7.20 -6.94 -20.02
CA LEU A 127 -6.00 -7.79 -19.98
C LEU A 127 -6.31 -9.25 -20.31
N ALA A 128 -7.41 -9.79 -19.81
CA ALA A 128 -7.85 -11.15 -20.13
C ALA A 128 -8.19 -11.33 -21.63
N ALA A 129 -8.63 -10.27 -22.30
CA ALA A 129 -8.83 -10.22 -23.75
C ALA A 129 -7.52 -10.02 -24.55
N GLY A 130 -6.37 -9.91 -23.87
CA GLY A 130 -5.07 -9.65 -24.50
C GLY A 130 -4.80 -8.18 -24.80
N GLU A 131 -5.67 -7.26 -24.35
CA GLU A 131 -5.51 -5.83 -24.54
C GLU A 131 -4.71 -5.22 -23.38
N MET A 132 -3.55 -4.62 -23.67
CA MET A 132 -2.77 -3.92 -22.65
C MET A 132 -3.36 -2.52 -22.40
N PRO A 133 -3.88 -2.23 -21.18
CA PRO A 133 -4.39 -0.91 -20.87
C PRO A 133 -3.28 0.14 -20.95
N ASP A 134 -3.65 1.38 -21.31
CA ASP A 134 -2.71 2.49 -21.23
C ASP A 134 -2.23 2.72 -19.78
N HIS A 135 -1.11 3.42 -19.62
CA HIS A 135 -0.48 3.61 -18.31
C HIS A 135 -1.34 4.40 -17.32
N ALA A 136 -2.23 5.29 -17.78
CA ALA A 136 -3.12 6.07 -16.92
C ALA A 136 -4.27 5.21 -16.38
N THR A 137 -4.88 4.41 -17.26
CA THR A 137 -5.90 3.41 -16.91
C THR A 137 -5.32 2.40 -15.92
N LEU A 138 -4.14 1.85 -16.20
CA LEU A 138 -3.48 0.90 -15.31
C LEU A 138 -3.08 1.53 -13.97
N SER A 139 -2.55 2.75 -13.97
CA SER A 139 -2.23 3.48 -12.74
C SER A 139 -3.48 3.71 -11.88
N THR A 140 -4.62 3.99 -12.51
CA THR A 140 -5.90 4.15 -11.81
C THR A 140 -6.31 2.85 -11.14
N ALA A 141 -6.28 1.73 -11.85
CA ALA A 141 -6.60 0.42 -11.28
C ALA A 141 -5.68 0.04 -10.12
N LEU A 142 -4.35 0.17 -10.29
CA LEU A 142 -3.37 -0.10 -9.24
C LEU A 142 -3.56 0.80 -8.02
N ARG A 143 -3.89 2.09 -8.24
CA ARG A 143 -4.16 3.03 -7.16
C ARG A 143 -5.40 2.62 -6.37
N LEU A 144 -6.47 2.22 -7.04
CA LEU A 144 -7.69 1.74 -6.39
C LEU A 144 -7.44 0.45 -5.60
N LEU A 145 -6.67 -0.49 -6.15
CA LEU A 145 -6.28 -1.71 -5.43
C LEU A 145 -5.49 -1.39 -4.15
N LEU A 146 -4.61 -0.39 -4.17
CA LEU A 146 -3.88 0.10 -3.00
C LEU A 146 -4.77 0.84 -2.00
N ASP A 147 -5.63 1.73 -2.50
CA ASP A 147 -6.52 2.56 -1.69
C ASP A 147 -7.53 1.68 -0.94
N PHE A 148 -8.03 0.61 -1.57
CA PHE A 148 -8.95 -0.38 -0.98
C PHE A 148 -8.27 -1.66 -0.45
N ASN A 149 -6.94 -1.68 -0.40
CA ASN A 149 -6.13 -2.78 0.12
C ASN A 149 -6.52 -4.18 -0.40
N ARG A 150 -6.81 -4.29 -1.69
CA ARG A 150 -7.23 -5.52 -2.36
C ARG A 150 -6.01 -6.33 -2.79
N LEU A 151 -5.28 -6.87 -1.82
CA LEU A 151 -3.92 -7.40 -1.99
C LEU A 151 -3.86 -8.61 -2.93
N GLY A 152 -4.80 -9.55 -2.84
CA GLY A 152 -4.85 -10.75 -3.68
C GLY A 152 -5.05 -10.41 -5.16
N ARG A 153 -6.06 -9.58 -5.46
CA ARG A 153 -6.29 -9.04 -6.81
C ARG A 153 -5.12 -8.18 -7.28
N GLY A 154 -4.58 -7.37 -6.37
CA GLY A 154 -3.43 -6.51 -6.62
C GLY A 154 -2.20 -7.27 -7.08
N ARG A 155 -1.83 -8.32 -6.35
CA ARG A 155 -0.74 -9.23 -6.71
C ARG A 155 -1.02 -9.91 -8.05
N ALA A 156 -2.23 -10.42 -8.28
CA ALA A 156 -2.58 -11.03 -9.56
C ALA A 156 -2.42 -10.06 -10.75
N LEU A 157 -2.93 -8.83 -10.62
CA LEU A 157 -2.79 -7.80 -11.65
C LEU A 157 -1.32 -7.43 -11.87
N CYS A 158 -0.56 -7.18 -10.80
CA CYS A 158 0.88 -6.91 -10.89
C CYS A 158 1.61 -8.06 -11.57
N ASN A 159 1.24 -9.31 -11.28
CA ASN A 159 1.85 -10.49 -11.88
C ASN A 159 1.68 -10.50 -13.40
N ALA A 160 0.50 -10.12 -13.89
CA ALA A 160 0.19 -10.05 -15.31
C ALA A 160 0.90 -8.90 -16.04
N VAL A 161 0.94 -7.70 -15.44
CA VAL A 161 1.38 -6.49 -16.16
C VAL A 161 2.86 -6.16 -15.98
N LEU A 162 3.47 -6.53 -14.85
CA LEU A 162 4.79 -6.02 -14.46
C LEU A 162 5.90 -6.37 -15.48
N PRO A 163 6.01 -7.60 -16.02
CA PRO A 163 7.02 -7.90 -17.04
C PRO A 163 6.93 -6.98 -18.26
N GLY A 164 5.70 -6.71 -18.72
CA GLY A 164 5.45 -5.81 -19.85
C GLY A 164 5.76 -4.35 -19.54
N LEU A 165 5.53 -3.89 -18.30
CA LEU A 165 5.90 -2.55 -17.87
C LEU A 165 7.42 -2.38 -17.76
N ILE A 166 8.11 -3.35 -17.17
CA ILE A 166 9.58 -3.33 -17.04
C ILE A 166 10.22 -3.37 -18.43
N GLY A 167 9.72 -4.19 -19.35
CA GLY A 167 10.22 -4.23 -20.74
C GLY A 167 10.09 -2.91 -21.50
N GLN A 168 9.21 -2.00 -21.07
CA GLN A 168 9.07 -0.66 -21.66
C GLN A 168 10.05 0.37 -21.08
N VAL A 169 10.76 0.04 -19.99
CA VAL A 169 11.73 0.93 -19.36
C VAL A 169 12.98 1.00 -20.23
N THR A 170 13.14 2.12 -20.93
CA THR A 170 14.31 2.39 -21.77
C THR A 170 14.89 3.77 -21.45
N PRO A 171 16.19 4.02 -21.72
CA PRO A 171 16.80 5.34 -21.54
C PRO A 171 16.08 6.45 -22.32
N ARG A 172 15.42 6.11 -23.44
CA ARG A 172 14.59 7.03 -24.22
C ARG A 172 13.27 7.33 -23.52
N ALA A 173 12.60 6.30 -23.01
CA ALA A 173 11.33 6.46 -22.28
C ALA A 173 11.51 7.33 -21.03
N ALA A 174 12.62 7.17 -20.31
CA ALA A 174 12.94 7.93 -19.10
C ALA A 174 13.09 9.46 -19.32
N ARG A 175 13.32 9.92 -20.55
CA ARG A 175 13.49 11.35 -20.88
C ARG A 175 12.20 12.03 -21.34
N SER A 176 11.09 11.29 -21.44
CA SER A 176 9.84 11.84 -21.97
C SER A 176 8.78 11.91 -20.87
N ASP A 177 8.16 13.08 -20.75
CA ASP A 177 7.02 13.30 -19.85
C ASP A 177 5.82 12.41 -20.17
N ARG A 178 5.73 11.91 -21.42
CA ARG A 178 4.70 10.95 -21.84
C ARG A 178 4.73 9.64 -21.05
N HIS A 179 5.87 9.31 -20.44
CA HIS A 179 6.03 8.11 -19.61
C HIS A 179 6.01 8.40 -18.10
N ALA A 180 5.58 9.60 -17.67
CA ALA A 180 5.35 9.88 -16.26
C ALA A 180 4.38 8.88 -15.61
N ASN A 181 3.35 8.46 -16.35
CA ASN A 181 2.40 7.44 -15.92
C ASN A 181 3.02 6.04 -15.80
N LEU A 182 4.04 5.69 -16.60
CA LEU A 182 4.76 4.42 -16.47
C LEU A 182 5.53 4.38 -15.14
N ALA A 183 6.29 5.43 -14.82
CA ALA A 183 7.02 5.53 -13.56
C ALA A 183 6.07 5.48 -12.35
N TYR A 184 4.89 6.10 -12.49
CA TYR A 184 3.86 6.09 -11.45
C TYR A 184 3.21 4.71 -11.29
N ALA A 185 2.88 4.02 -12.39
CA ALA A 185 2.35 2.65 -12.38
C ALA A 185 3.33 1.67 -11.75
N LEU A 186 4.60 1.69 -12.15
CA LEU A 186 5.66 0.84 -11.58
C LEU A 186 5.81 1.06 -10.08
N ARG A 187 5.74 2.32 -9.63
CA ARG A 187 5.77 2.64 -8.20
C ARG A 187 4.56 2.06 -7.47
N LEU A 188 3.34 2.24 -8.00
CA LEU A 188 2.13 1.68 -7.39
C LEU A 188 2.19 0.15 -7.33
N ALA A 189 2.69 -0.50 -8.38
CA ALA A 189 2.88 -1.95 -8.40
C ALA A 189 3.85 -2.40 -7.29
N GLY A 190 5.00 -1.73 -7.13
CA GLY A 190 5.93 -2.04 -6.05
C GLY A 190 5.33 -1.82 -4.65
N ASP A 191 4.58 -0.72 -4.46
CA ASP A 191 3.90 -0.46 -3.18
C ASP A 191 2.86 -1.55 -2.85
N LEU A 192 2.14 -2.05 -3.86
CA LEU A 192 1.12 -3.08 -3.72
C LEU A 192 1.73 -4.46 -3.45
N LEU A 193 2.81 -4.79 -4.14
CA LEU A 193 3.56 -6.04 -3.95
C LEU A 193 4.21 -6.10 -2.56
N LEU A 194 4.76 -4.99 -2.06
CA LEU A 194 5.24 -4.93 -0.67
C LEU A 194 4.15 -5.24 0.34
N ARG A 195 2.96 -4.65 0.16
CA ARG A 195 1.82 -4.95 1.04
C ARG A 195 1.32 -6.37 0.91
N ALA A 196 1.37 -6.94 -0.29
CA ALA A 196 0.96 -8.30 -0.56
C ALA A 196 2.00 -9.36 -0.14
N GLY A 197 3.10 -8.94 0.51
CA GLY A 197 4.14 -9.86 1.00
C GLY A 197 5.08 -10.40 -0.08
N ASP A 198 5.23 -9.71 -1.21
CA ASP A 198 6.14 -10.08 -2.30
C ASP A 198 7.24 -9.02 -2.50
N PRO A 199 8.22 -8.95 -1.57
CA PRO A 199 9.21 -7.89 -1.57
C PRO A 199 10.23 -8.00 -2.72
N ALA A 200 10.50 -9.21 -3.21
CA ALA A 200 11.42 -9.42 -4.34
C ALA A 200 10.86 -8.79 -5.62
N ARG A 201 9.60 -9.11 -5.98
CA ARG A 201 8.96 -8.47 -7.15
C ARG A 201 8.73 -6.98 -6.94
N ALA A 202 8.50 -6.56 -5.70
CA ALA A 202 8.38 -5.13 -5.40
C ALA A 202 9.68 -4.37 -5.63
N LEU A 203 10.83 -4.99 -5.32
CA LEU A 203 12.15 -4.44 -5.60
C LEU A 203 12.31 -4.23 -7.11
N ASP A 204 12.01 -5.23 -7.94
CA ASP A 204 12.07 -5.11 -9.41
C ASP A 204 11.24 -3.91 -9.91
N ALA A 205 10.00 -3.79 -9.42
CA ALA A 205 9.11 -2.69 -9.79
C ALA A 205 9.64 -1.32 -9.36
N HIS A 206 10.22 -1.21 -8.17
CA HIS A 206 10.79 0.03 -7.67
C HIS A 206 12.11 0.40 -8.36
N GLU A 207 12.97 -0.56 -8.70
CA GLU A 207 14.17 -0.32 -9.49
C GLU A 207 13.82 0.19 -10.90
N ALA A 208 12.85 -0.45 -11.55
CA ALA A 208 12.31 0.01 -12.82
C ALA A 208 11.71 1.43 -12.72
N ALA A 209 10.98 1.74 -11.66
CA ALA A 209 10.45 3.10 -11.41
C ALA A 209 11.58 4.14 -11.21
N VAL A 210 12.69 3.75 -10.59
CA VAL A 210 13.85 4.62 -10.43
C VAL A 210 14.55 4.87 -11.76
N MET A 211 14.68 3.86 -12.62
CA MET A 211 15.24 4.03 -13.98
C MET A 211 14.44 5.02 -14.82
N MET A 212 13.13 5.13 -14.59
CA MET A 212 12.25 6.10 -15.26
C MET A 212 12.34 7.53 -14.68
N GLY A 213 13.17 7.77 -13.67
CA GLY A 213 13.42 9.09 -13.12
C GLY A 213 13.77 9.00 -11.63
N GLU A 214 15.03 9.24 -11.31
CA GLU A 214 15.49 9.11 -9.94
C GLU A 214 15.05 10.29 -9.07
N ASN A 215 14.48 10.02 -7.90
CA ASN A 215 14.26 11.02 -6.86
C ASN A 215 14.35 10.38 -5.46
N ARG A 216 14.45 11.23 -4.42
CA ARG A 216 14.57 10.79 -3.02
C ARG A 216 13.49 9.78 -2.61
N PHE A 217 12.25 10.02 -3.03
CA PHE A 217 11.12 9.16 -2.66
C PHE A 217 11.22 7.78 -3.30
N ARG A 218 11.39 7.69 -4.62
CA ARG A 218 11.51 6.41 -5.35
C ARG A 218 12.71 5.60 -4.86
N ARG A 219 13.86 6.24 -4.62
CA ARG A 219 15.05 5.55 -4.10
C ARG A 219 14.82 5.00 -2.69
N ARG A 220 14.12 5.74 -1.81
CA ARG A 220 13.73 5.22 -0.48
C ARG A 220 12.80 4.02 -0.57
N ARG A 221 11.87 3.98 -1.53
CA ARG A 221 11.00 2.81 -1.74
C ARG A 221 11.79 1.59 -2.20
N ALA A 222 12.76 1.76 -3.11
CA ALA A 222 13.66 0.67 -3.51
C ALA A 222 14.52 0.16 -2.34
N ILE A 223 15.04 1.04 -1.48
CA ILE A 223 15.76 0.66 -0.24
C ILE A 223 14.85 -0.17 0.68
N ALA A 224 13.61 0.30 0.91
CA ALA A 224 12.67 -0.42 1.75
C ALA A 224 12.31 -1.80 1.18
N ALA A 225 12.18 -1.93 -0.13
CA ALA A 225 11.94 -3.23 -0.78
C ALA A 225 13.14 -4.15 -0.72
N ALA A 226 14.36 -3.64 -0.94
CA ALA A 226 15.58 -4.44 -0.81
C ALA A 226 15.76 -4.97 0.63
N LEU A 227 15.50 -4.12 1.62
CA LEU A 227 15.49 -4.53 3.03
C LEU A 227 14.44 -5.61 3.30
N ALA A 228 13.20 -5.42 2.84
CA ALA A 228 12.12 -6.39 3.02
C ALA A 228 12.38 -7.72 2.28
N ALA A 229 13.10 -7.69 1.16
CA ALA A 229 13.48 -8.86 0.38
C ALA A 229 14.68 -9.61 0.98
N GLY A 230 15.38 -9.02 1.95
CA GLY A 230 16.66 -9.54 2.43
C GLY A 230 17.78 -9.46 1.40
N ASP A 231 17.62 -8.69 0.32
CA ASP A 231 18.63 -8.52 -0.73
C ASP A 231 19.68 -7.50 -0.27
N ARG A 232 20.66 -7.99 0.49
CA ARG A 232 21.75 -7.18 1.02
C ARG A 232 22.57 -6.49 -0.09
N PRO A 233 22.97 -7.16 -1.19
CA PRO A 233 23.61 -6.49 -2.31
C PRO A 233 22.81 -5.32 -2.88
N ALA A 234 21.50 -5.46 -3.10
CA ALA A 234 20.66 -4.37 -3.60
C ALA A 234 20.51 -3.24 -2.58
N LEU A 235 20.36 -3.59 -1.30
CA LEU A 235 20.28 -2.62 -0.21
C LEU A 235 21.53 -1.74 -0.15
N GLU A 236 22.72 -2.35 -0.16
CA GLU A 236 24.00 -1.65 -0.14
C GLU A 236 24.18 -0.76 -1.38
N ARG A 237 23.85 -1.27 -2.58
CA ARG A 237 23.87 -0.48 -3.82
C ARG A 237 22.98 0.76 -3.72
N HIS A 238 21.73 0.60 -3.27
CA HIS A 238 20.80 1.71 -3.20
C HIS A 238 21.16 2.74 -2.13
N LEU A 239 21.65 2.31 -0.96
CA LEU A 239 22.16 3.21 0.07
C LEU A 239 23.36 4.02 -0.44
N ALA A 240 24.30 3.38 -1.13
CA ALA A 240 25.45 4.06 -1.71
C ALA A 240 25.01 5.08 -2.79
N LEU A 241 24.10 4.70 -3.68
CA LEU A 241 23.57 5.62 -4.71
C LEU A 241 22.80 6.78 -4.09
N PHE A 242 22.01 6.55 -3.02
CA PHE A 242 21.33 7.62 -2.30
C PHE A 242 22.34 8.60 -1.70
N ALA A 243 23.34 8.10 -0.98
CA ALA A 243 24.36 8.91 -0.30
C ALA A 243 25.18 9.77 -1.27
N ARG A 244 25.39 9.30 -2.51
CA ARG A 244 26.10 10.06 -3.56
C ARG A 244 25.32 11.30 -4.02
N ARG A 245 23.99 11.27 -3.96
CA ARG A 245 23.14 12.31 -4.55
C ARG A 245 22.45 13.21 -3.52
N TRP A 246 22.25 12.70 -2.31
CA TRP A 246 21.56 13.41 -1.22
C TRP A 246 22.21 13.13 0.13
N PRO A 247 22.11 14.06 1.10
CA PRO A 247 22.51 13.79 2.47
C PRO A 247 21.70 12.62 3.02
N LEU A 248 22.40 11.69 3.67
CA LEU A 248 21.80 10.49 4.23
C LEU A 248 20.99 10.87 5.49
N PRO A 249 19.66 10.66 5.51
CA PRO A 249 18.87 10.89 6.72
C PRO A 249 19.24 9.85 7.80
N ALA A 250 19.00 10.19 9.07
CA ALA A 250 19.45 9.40 10.21
C ALA A 250 19.01 7.93 10.17
N ASP A 251 17.78 7.66 9.71
CA ASP A 251 17.25 6.30 9.59
C ASP A 251 18.02 5.46 8.56
N LEU A 252 18.38 6.05 7.42
CA LEU A 252 19.20 5.38 6.40
C LEU A 252 20.67 5.28 6.79
N ALA A 253 21.17 6.24 7.58
CA ALA A 253 22.52 6.19 8.13
C ALA A 253 22.67 5.04 9.13
N GLN A 254 21.69 4.88 10.02
CA GLN A 254 21.63 3.74 10.94
C GLN A 254 21.56 2.43 10.16
N LEU A 255 20.63 2.33 9.20
CA LEU A 255 20.48 1.13 8.38
C LEU A 255 21.79 0.76 7.66
N ARG A 256 22.51 1.76 7.13
CA ARG A 256 23.81 1.55 6.48
C ARG A 256 24.86 1.02 7.48
N ALA A 257 24.91 1.57 8.69
CA ALA A 257 25.82 1.12 9.74
C ALA A 257 25.53 -0.34 10.14
N ASP A 258 24.25 -0.70 10.29
CA ASP A 258 23.81 -2.05 10.65
C ASP A 258 24.16 -3.08 9.56
N THR A 259 24.17 -2.65 8.29
CA THR A 259 24.55 -3.49 7.15
C THR A 259 26.06 -3.52 6.86
N ALA A 260 26.90 -2.73 7.53
CA ALA A 260 28.33 -2.79 7.31
C ALA A 260 28.87 -4.16 7.81
N PRO A 261 29.84 -4.79 7.11
CA PRO A 261 30.49 -5.96 7.66
C PRO A 261 31.13 -5.58 9.00
N GLN A 262 30.76 -6.29 10.07
CA GLN A 262 31.48 -6.17 11.33
C GLN A 262 32.89 -6.66 11.06
N THR A 263 33.84 -5.75 10.95
CA THR A 263 35.26 -6.07 10.97
C THR A 263 35.49 -6.70 12.34
N THR A 264 35.48 -8.03 12.41
CA THR A 264 35.99 -8.76 13.57
C THR A 264 37.45 -8.35 13.69
N ALA A 265 37.73 -7.42 14.60
CA ALA A 265 39.07 -7.14 15.06
C ALA A 265 39.65 -8.48 15.50
N GLY A 266 40.66 -8.95 14.78
CA GLY A 266 41.32 -10.21 15.09
C GLY A 266 41.81 -10.18 16.54
N ASP A 267 41.55 -11.27 17.26
CA ASP A 267 42.20 -11.53 18.54
C ASP A 267 43.71 -11.46 18.32
N PRO A 268 44.44 -10.57 19.02
CA PRO A 268 45.88 -10.67 19.06
C PRO A 268 46.23 -11.93 19.87
N GLN A 269 46.89 -12.88 19.19
CA GLN A 269 47.56 -14.02 19.82
C GLN A 269 48.72 -13.57 20.70
#